data_AF-A0A945LHK2-F1
#
_entry.id   AF-A0A945LHK2-F1
#
_cell.length_a   1.000
_cell.length_b   1.000
_cell.length_c   1.000
_cell.angle_alpha   90.00
_cell.angle_beta   90.00
_cell.angle_gamma   90.00
#
_symmetry.space_group_name_H-M   'P 1'
#
loop_
_entity.id
_entity.type
_entity.pdbx_description
1 polymer ?
#
loop_
_entity_poly.entity_id
_entity_poly.type
_entity_poly.pdbx_seq_one_letter_code
_entity_poly.pdbx_strand_id
1 'polypeptide(L)'
;MAPPSDALAQDSKKKDGQKEPVGKVKITKKDCRRLMVRHRARADVAYKPDTSIRGRKILPADLGGSFQMPVPDVIEFNVTRDLSYYLGKPKADADAAQAAANAAEQAQTAATSAETAATAAESLAEQSSALVAIADATSAITALTTERDAALAKATTNPNSKRYSEAYTEAETALTTAQTSLTSAETSYAAGSYSSASTSATSAVSTVTAAGVSVSASSSTSTSAVSSASTAAASARTAADSADASVSTSTKATETASAASNAQTVAAEAAVVTADEAVQGAQTIYDAAVTAYKADPTDATKQAAVSTASTALSTAETALSTATTAAASGDASSAITAAASAVTAATSVGYAEDADVTALRTTATILNSTATSTTTEATETTTAATATEAAFKDSASIPNMALNFGTVKFNLKTGALYFNGKPLNDTVSLEMAEKCRAIMKKDR
;
A
#
# COMPACT_ATOMS: atom_id res chain seq x y z
N MET A 1 20.52 -8.25 -25.89
CA MET A 1 21.57 -9.29 -25.88
C MET A 1 21.41 -10.09 -24.59
N ALA A 2 21.18 -11.39 -24.67
CA ALA A 2 21.01 -12.35 -23.57
C ALA A 2 21.15 -13.79 -24.13
N PRO A 3 21.20 -14.86 -23.31
CA PRO A 3 21.73 -15.00 -21.95
C PRO A 3 23.20 -15.51 -22.08
N PRO A 4 23.66 -16.77 -21.78
CA PRO A 4 23.15 -17.90 -20.95
C PRO A 4 23.46 -17.69 -19.44
N SER A 5 23.63 -18.70 -18.55
CA SER A 5 22.78 -19.83 -18.11
C SER A 5 23.64 -20.87 -17.36
N ASP A 6 23.26 -21.24 -16.14
CA ASP A 6 23.20 -22.61 -15.57
C ASP A 6 22.76 -22.48 -14.09
N ALA A 7 21.61 -22.96 -13.63
CA ALA A 7 20.95 -24.25 -13.77
C ALA A 7 21.69 -25.41 -13.05
N LEU A 8 21.13 -25.87 -11.94
CA LEU A 8 20.88 -27.30 -11.67
C LEU A 8 19.98 -27.46 -10.44
N ALA A 9 18.82 -28.07 -10.64
CA ALA A 9 17.97 -28.57 -9.57
C ALA A 9 18.41 -29.97 -9.15
N GLN A 10 18.14 -30.39 -7.90
CA GLN A 10 17.55 -31.72 -7.68
C GLN A 10 16.87 -31.90 -6.31
N ASP A 11 15.65 -32.40 -6.40
CA ASP A 11 14.78 -33.00 -5.38
C ASP A 11 15.48 -34.09 -4.54
N SER A 12 15.20 -34.17 -3.23
CA SER A 12 15.06 -35.47 -2.57
C SER A 12 14.30 -35.42 -1.22
N LYS A 13 13.10 -36.03 -1.24
CA LYS A 13 12.30 -36.44 -0.07
C LYS A 13 13.10 -37.19 1.01
N LYS A 14 12.96 -36.80 2.30
CA LYS A 14 12.32 -37.64 3.35
C LYS A 14 12.37 -37.05 4.78
N LYS A 15 11.18 -36.91 5.37
CA LYS A 15 10.72 -37.39 6.69
C LYS A 15 11.56 -37.19 7.97
N ASP A 16 10.82 -36.67 8.96
CA ASP A 16 10.78 -37.04 10.39
C ASP A 16 12.05 -36.83 11.24
N GLY A 17 11.96 -35.91 12.21
CA GLY A 17 12.97 -35.78 13.27
C GLY A 17 12.91 -34.48 14.06
N GLN A 18 12.01 -34.38 15.04
CA GLN A 18 12.12 -33.38 16.11
C GLN A 18 13.51 -33.48 16.76
N LYS A 19 14.30 -32.40 16.72
CA LYS A 19 15.51 -32.30 17.55
C LYS A 19 15.13 -31.80 18.94
N GLU A 20 14.73 -32.73 19.80
CA GLU A 20 14.68 -32.51 21.25
C GLU A 20 16.04 -31.97 21.76
N PRO A 21 16.05 -31.12 22.81
CA PRO A 21 17.27 -30.51 23.33
C PRO A 21 18.21 -31.55 23.96
N VAL A 22 19.34 -31.82 23.30
CA VAL A 22 20.34 -32.81 23.75
C VAL A 22 21.18 -32.25 24.91
N GLY A 23 20.75 -32.50 26.15
CA GLY A 23 21.34 -31.90 27.35
C GLY A 23 21.65 -32.82 28.53
N LYS A 24 21.43 -34.14 28.43
CA LYS A 24 21.87 -35.12 29.46
C LYS A 24 22.58 -36.29 28.80
N VAL A 25 23.91 -36.38 28.99
CA VAL A 25 24.73 -37.50 28.53
C VAL A 25 24.33 -38.76 29.29
N LYS A 26 23.52 -39.62 28.65
CA LYS A 26 23.13 -40.93 29.18
C LYS A 26 24.15 -41.99 28.75
N ILE A 27 25.02 -42.40 29.66
CA ILE A 27 25.95 -43.53 29.44
C ILE A 27 25.12 -44.82 29.33
N THR A 28 25.28 -45.59 28.25
CA THR A 28 24.48 -46.81 28.06
C THR A 28 25.12 -48.03 28.74
N LYS A 29 24.31 -49.07 28.99
CA LYS A 29 24.76 -50.38 29.51
C LYS A 29 25.72 -51.13 28.55
N LYS A 30 25.88 -50.66 27.31
CA LYS A 30 26.87 -51.16 26.34
C LYS A 30 28.23 -50.47 26.53
N ASP A 31 28.21 -49.20 26.89
CA ASP A 31 29.42 -48.37 27.08
C ASP A 31 30.13 -48.68 28.40
N CYS A 32 29.40 -48.81 29.51
CA CYS A 32 29.98 -49.30 30.79
C CYS A 32 30.67 -50.68 30.60
N ARG A 33 30.15 -51.55 29.70
CA ARG A 33 30.75 -52.86 29.41
C ARG A 33 32.02 -52.75 28.57
N ARG A 34 32.07 -51.87 27.57
CA ARG A 34 33.31 -51.62 26.80
C ARG A 34 34.43 -51.05 27.66
N LEU A 35 34.11 -50.16 28.61
CA LEU A 35 35.10 -49.51 29.48
C LEU A 35 35.66 -50.43 30.59
N MET A 36 34.91 -51.44 31.04
CA MET A 36 35.36 -52.35 32.11
C MET A 36 36.16 -53.56 31.62
N VAL A 37 36.14 -53.90 30.33
CA VAL A 37 36.96 -54.99 29.76
C VAL A 37 38.36 -54.48 29.47
N ARG A 38 39.28 -54.65 30.43
CA ARG A 38 40.72 -54.41 30.21
C ARG A 38 41.21 -55.26 29.03
N HIS A 39 41.70 -54.61 27.99
CA HIS A 39 42.21 -55.30 26.79
C HIS A 39 43.49 -56.08 27.14
N ARG A 40 43.39 -57.40 27.31
CA ARG A 40 44.53 -58.32 27.25
C ARG A 40 44.45 -59.07 25.92
N ALA A 41 45.47 -58.89 25.08
CA ALA A 41 45.63 -59.76 23.92
C ALA A 41 45.74 -61.22 24.40
N ARG A 42 45.06 -62.14 23.71
CA ARG A 42 45.16 -63.57 24.00
C ARG A 42 46.52 -64.10 23.50
N ALA A 43 47.00 -65.18 24.12
CA ALA A 43 48.32 -65.75 23.81
C ALA A 43 48.39 -66.49 22.46
N ASP A 44 47.25 -66.71 21.82
CA ASP A 44 47.08 -67.36 20.51
C ASP A 44 47.39 -66.44 19.31
N VAL A 45 47.51 -65.11 19.52
CA VAL A 45 47.86 -64.14 18.47
C VAL A 45 49.37 -63.84 18.39
N ALA A 46 50.20 -64.55 19.17
CA ALA A 46 51.65 -64.44 19.07
C ALA A 46 52.15 -65.13 17.78
N TYR A 47 52.81 -64.36 16.90
CA TYR A 47 53.32 -64.84 15.62
C TYR A 47 54.24 -66.06 15.76
N LYS A 48 53.86 -67.18 15.13
CA LYS A 48 54.68 -68.41 15.04
C LYS A 48 55.32 -68.49 13.65
N PRO A 49 56.65 -68.46 13.54
CA PRO A 49 57.34 -68.50 12.25
C PRO A 49 57.53 -69.94 11.76
N ASP A 50 56.51 -70.48 11.07
CA ASP A 50 56.66 -71.75 10.35
C ASP A 50 57.20 -71.56 8.92
N THR A 51 57.86 -72.59 8.41
CA THR A 51 58.85 -72.51 7.34
C THR A 51 58.29 -72.27 5.93
N SER A 52 58.96 -71.38 5.18
CA SER A 52 58.83 -71.31 3.73
C SER A 52 59.23 -72.63 3.08
N ILE A 53 58.45 -73.06 2.06
CA ILE A 53 58.60 -74.31 1.30
C ILE A 53 59.97 -74.44 0.59
N ARG A 54 60.81 -73.38 0.57
CA ARG A 54 62.16 -73.37 -0.01
C ARG A 54 63.29 -73.05 0.98
N GLY A 55 63.10 -73.34 2.27
CA GLY A 55 64.20 -73.38 3.26
C GLY A 55 64.86 -72.03 3.60
N ARG A 56 64.23 -70.89 3.27
CA ARG A 56 64.71 -69.55 3.68
C ARG A 56 63.85 -68.98 4.79
N LYS A 57 64.49 -68.36 5.78
CA LYS A 57 63.86 -67.77 6.96
C LYS A 57 63.22 -66.43 6.60
N ILE A 58 61.94 -66.26 6.92
CA ILE A 58 61.18 -65.02 6.66
C ILE A 58 61.38 -64.07 7.85
N LEU A 59 61.70 -62.80 7.57
CA LEU A 59 61.78 -61.72 8.56
C LEU A 59 60.44 -60.97 8.64
N PRO A 60 60.06 -60.41 9.81
CA PRO A 60 58.81 -59.66 9.95
C PRO A 60 58.79 -58.41 9.06
N ALA A 61 57.59 -58.01 8.64
CA ALA A 61 57.36 -56.97 7.63
C ALA A 61 57.68 -55.52 8.06
N ASP A 62 58.27 -55.31 9.24
CA ASP A 62 58.53 -53.99 9.82
C ASP A 62 59.95 -53.49 9.52
N LEU A 63 60.32 -53.51 8.24
CA LEU A 63 61.56 -52.92 7.74
C LEU A 63 61.29 -51.50 7.22
N GLY A 64 61.16 -50.57 8.18
CA GLY A 64 61.44 -49.14 8.04
C GLY A 64 60.93 -48.43 6.79
N GLY A 65 59.68 -47.94 6.81
CA GLY A 65 59.11 -47.19 5.69
C GLY A 65 57.84 -46.39 5.98
N SER A 66 57.58 -45.98 7.23
CA SER A 66 56.44 -45.11 7.55
C SER A 66 56.85 -43.63 7.51
N PHE A 67 56.07 -42.84 6.77
CA PHE A 67 56.19 -41.38 6.75
C PHE A 67 55.86 -40.83 8.15
N GLN A 68 56.89 -40.49 8.92
CA GLN A 68 56.76 -39.96 10.27
C GLN A 68 56.28 -38.50 10.22
N MET A 69 54.99 -38.32 9.94
CA MET A 69 54.29 -37.08 10.25
C MET A 69 54.39 -36.88 11.78
N PRO A 70 55.04 -35.82 12.27
CA PRO A 70 55.22 -35.61 13.70
C PRO A 70 53.89 -35.19 14.32
N VAL A 71 53.07 -36.18 14.70
CA VAL A 71 51.86 -35.96 15.49
C VAL A 71 52.30 -35.43 16.86
N PRO A 72 51.91 -34.22 17.26
CA PRO A 72 52.38 -33.63 18.51
C PRO A 72 51.91 -34.45 19.71
N ASP A 73 52.76 -34.58 20.73
CA ASP A 73 52.46 -35.37 21.94
C ASP A 73 51.26 -34.86 22.74
N VAL A 74 50.88 -33.59 22.53
CA VAL A 74 49.76 -32.93 23.18
C VAL A 74 48.87 -32.28 22.12
N ILE A 75 47.59 -32.64 22.12
CA ILE A 75 46.56 -31.91 21.38
C ILE A 75 45.90 -30.94 22.37
N GLU A 76 45.89 -29.66 22.03
CA GLU A 76 45.25 -28.60 22.79
C GLU A 76 44.12 -27.98 21.98
N PHE A 77 42.94 -27.87 22.59
CA PHE A 77 41.80 -27.17 21.99
C PHE A 77 41.01 -26.39 23.05
N ASN A 78 40.46 -25.25 22.62
CA ASN A 78 39.62 -24.40 23.45
C ASN A 78 38.20 -24.95 23.52
N VAL A 79 37.60 -24.95 24.71
CA VAL A 79 36.18 -25.27 24.90
C VAL A 79 35.38 -23.98 24.98
N THR A 80 34.77 -23.61 23.85
CA THR A 80 33.89 -22.45 23.74
C THR A 80 32.42 -22.85 23.86
N ARG A 81 31.60 -22.07 24.56
CA ARG A 81 30.13 -22.05 24.34
C ARG A 81 29.72 -20.70 23.79
N ASP A 82 28.82 -20.74 22.83
CA ASP A 82 28.06 -19.57 22.40
C ASP A 82 27.06 -19.19 23.50
N LEU A 83 27.22 -17.99 24.06
CA LEU A 83 26.32 -17.42 25.06
C LEU A 83 25.05 -16.79 24.45
N SER A 84 25.03 -16.54 23.13
CA SER A 84 23.95 -15.81 22.45
C SER A 84 22.58 -16.45 22.66
N TYR A 85 22.55 -17.79 22.76
CA TYR A 85 21.34 -18.57 23.04
C TYR A 85 20.71 -18.26 24.43
N TYR A 86 21.53 -17.96 25.44
CA TYR A 86 21.09 -17.66 26.80
C TYR A 86 20.88 -16.16 27.05
N LEU A 87 21.55 -15.31 26.27
CA LEU A 87 21.47 -13.84 26.39
C LEU A 87 20.32 -13.21 25.59
N GLY A 88 19.60 -13.98 24.78
CA GLY A 88 18.32 -13.55 24.22
C GLY A 88 18.08 -13.78 22.73
N LYS A 89 19.00 -14.40 21.96
CA LYS A 89 18.77 -14.60 20.50
C LYS A 89 17.41 -15.22 20.15
N PRO A 90 16.95 -16.31 20.79
CA PRO A 90 15.63 -16.88 20.48
C PRO A 90 14.45 -15.92 20.72
N LYS A 91 14.61 -14.92 21.59
CA LYS A 91 13.65 -13.84 21.77
C LYS A 91 13.81 -12.76 20.69
N ALA A 92 15.03 -12.28 20.42
CA ALA A 92 15.27 -11.29 19.37
C ALA A 92 14.84 -11.79 17.97
N ASP A 93 15.07 -13.07 17.67
CA ASP A 93 14.65 -13.71 16.41
C ASP A 93 13.12 -13.87 16.33
N ALA A 94 12.45 -14.14 17.46
CA ALA A 94 10.98 -14.19 17.53
C ALA A 94 10.36 -12.79 17.44
N ASP A 95 10.95 -11.79 18.09
CA ASP A 95 10.53 -10.39 18.03
C ASP A 95 10.70 -9.85 16.59
N ALA A 96 11.80 -10.18 15.90
CA ALA A 96 12.02 -9.84 14.49
C ALA A 96 11.03 -10.56 13.53
N ALA A 97 10.72 -11.84 13.79
CA ALA A 97 9.72 -12.57 13.02
C ALA A 97 8.30 -12.00 13.21
N GLN A 98 7.95 -11.58 14.44
CA GLN A 98 6.68 -10.91 14.73
C GLN A 98 6.61 -9.52 14.07
N ALA A 99 7.70 -8.75 14.10
CA ALA A 99 7.77 -7.45 13.42
C ALA A 99 7.56 -7.60 11.90
N ALA A 100 8.22 -8.59 11.28
CA ALA A 100 8.04 -8.91 9.87
C ALA A 100 6.61 -9.38 9.53
N ALA A 101 5.95 -10.14 10.41
CA ALA A 101 4.55 -10.53 10.24
C ALA A 101 3.60 -9.32 10.31
N ASN A 102 3.77 -8.45 11.30
CA ASN A 102 2.97 -7.22 11.44
C ASN A 102 3.15 -6.29 10.23
N ALA A 103 4.38 -6.14 9.72
CA ALA A 103 4.66 -5.34 8.53
C ALA A 103 4.04 -5.92 7.25
N ALA A 104 3.88 -7.25 7.16
CA ALA A 104 3.19 -7.89 6.05
C ALA A 104 1.66 -7.71 6.12
N GLU A 105 1.08 -7.78 7.32
CA GLU A 105 -0.35 -7.52 7.54
C GLU A 105 -0.72 -6.08 7.19
N GLN A 106 0.04 -5.10 7.69
CA GLN A 106 -0.17 -3.67 7.38
C GLN A 106 0.00 -3.36 5.88
N ALA A 107 0.96 -4.00 5.20
CA ALA A 107 1.11 -3.86 3.76
C ALA A 107 -0.10 -4.39 2.97
N GLN A 108 -0.80 -5.40 3.48
CA GLN A 108 -2.01 -5.93 2.87
C GLN A 108 -3.23 -5.03 3.13
N THR A 109 -3.35 -4.44 4.32
CA THR A 109 -4.35 -3.40 4.60
C THR A 109 -4.16 -2.18 3.68
N ALA A 110 -2.92 -1.67 3.57
CA ALA A 110 -2.59 -0.56 2.70
C ALA A 110 -2.91 -0.83 1.20
N ALA A 111 -2.78 -2.08 0.75
CA ALA A 111 -3.17 -2.49 -0.59
C ALA A 111 -4.69 -2.35 -0.82
N THR A 112 -5.50 -2.87 0.11
CA THR A 112 -6.97 -2.78 0.05
C THR A 112 -7.47 -1.33 0.08
N SER A 113 -6.83 -0.48 0.90
CA SER A 113 -7.15 0.95 0.97
C SER A 113 -6.74 1.70 -0.31
N ALA A 114 -5.61 1.35 -0.93
CA ALA A 114 -5.20 1.92 -2.23
C ALA A 114 -6.16 1.52 -3.37
N GLU A 115 -6.61 0.26 -3.42
CA GLU A 115 -7.59 -0.21 -4.41
C GLU A 115 -8.97 0.45 -4.24
N THR A 116 -9.38 0.65 -2.98
CA THR A 116 -10.60 1.42 -2.64
C THR A 116 -10.48 2.88 -3.06
N ALA A 117 -9.33 3.51 -2.81
CA ALA A 117 -9.05 4.89 -3.23
C ALA A 117 -8.98 5.04 -4.76
N ALA A 118 -8.43 4.06 -5.48
CA ALA A 118 -8.40 4.04 -6.95
C ALA A 118 -9.82 4.00 -7.53
N THR A 119 -10.65 3.07 -7.06
CA THR A 119 -12.05 2.93 -7.48
C THR A 119 -12.85 4.23 -7.24
N ALA A 120 -12.64 4.86 -6.08
CA ALA A 120 -13.30 6.12 -5.74
C ALA A 120 -12.81 7.30 -6.62
N ALA A 121 -11.49 7.40 -6.86
CA ALA A 121 -10.91 8.44 -7.73
C ALA A 121 -11.35 8.31 -9.19
N GLU A 122 -11.46 7.07 -9.70
CA GLU A 122 -11.97 6.79 -11.04
C GLU A 122 -13.43 7.19 -11.19
N SER A 123 -14.29 6.78 -10.24
CA SER A 123 -15.70 7.18 -10.23
C SER A 123 -15.85 8.71 -10.17
N LEU A 124 -15.01 9.41 -9.42
CA LEU A 124 -15.05 10.87 -9.31
C LEU A 124 -14.50 11.57 -10.56
N ALA A 125 -13.50 10.98 -11.25
CA ALA A 125 -12.99 11.48 -12.52
C ALA A 125 -14.06 11.40 -13.63
N GLU A 126 -14.76 10.27 -13.72
CA GLU A 126 -15.87 10.12 -14.67
C GLU A 126 -17.01 11.09 -14.32
N GLN A 127 -17.42 11.13 -13.04
CA GLN A 127 -18.49 12.00 -12.54
C GLN A 127 -18.21 13.49 -12.83
N SER A 128 -17.03 13.98 -12.47
CA SER A 128 -16.62 15.37 -12.74
C SER A 128 -16.56 15.68 -14.24
N SER A 129 -16.02 14.78 -15.07
CA SER A 129 -15.98 14.97 -16.52
C SER A 129 -17.38 15.08 -17.16
N ALA A 130 -18.36 14.34 -16.64
CA ALA A 130 -19.73 14.38 -17.11
C ALA A 130 -20.46 15.67 -16.68
N LEU A 131 -20.26 16.13 -15.44
CA LEU A 131 -20.78 17.42 -14.96
C LEU A 131 -20.29 18.58 -15.82
N VAL A 132 -18.98 18.63 -16.11
CA VAL A 132 -18.39 19.70 -16.93
C VAL A 132 -18.98 19.69 -18.35
N ALA A 133 -19.13 18.51 -18.96
CA ALA A 133 -19.76 18.39 -20.27
C ALA A 133 -21.23 18.86 -20.25
N ILE A 134 -21.99 18.57 -19.18
CA ILE A 134 -23.37 19.03 -18.98
C ILE A 134 -23.41 20.56 -18.84
N ALA A 135 -22.52 21.16 -18.04
CA ALA A 135 -22.42 22.63 -17.90
C ALA A 135 -22.06 23.33 -19.21
N ASP A 136 -21.13 22.76 -20.01
CA ASP A 136 -20.82 23.21 -21.37
C ASP A 136 -22.05 23.14 -22.28
N ALA A 137 -22.81 22.04 -22.23
CA ALA A 137 -24.03 21.85 -23.02
C ALA A 137 -25.13 22.85 -22.64
N THR A 138 -25.36 23.10 -21.35
CA THR A 138 -26.31 24.09 -20.85
C THR A 138 -25.94 25.51 -21.26
N SER A 139 -24.65 25.86 -21.18
CA SER A 139 -24.12 27.14 -21.66
C SER A 139 -24.30 27.30 -23.18
N ALA A 140 -24.00 26.26 -23.94
CA ALA A 140 -24.19 26.21 -25.40
C ALA A 140 -25.68 26.37 -25.79
N ILE A 141 -26.59 25.70 -25.08
CA ILE A 141 -28.04 25.78 -25.31
C ILE A 141 -28.57 27.18 -24.96
N THR A 142 -28.03 27.84 -23.94
CA THR A 142 -28.36 29.23 -23.58
C THR A 142 -27.96 30.21 -24.70
N ALA A 143 -26.75 30.03 -25.26
CA ALA A 143 -26.31 30.81 -26.42
C ALA A 143 -27.17 30.57 -27.67
N LEU A 144 -27.49 29.30 -27.97
CA LEU A 144 -28.38 28.94 -29.10
C LEU A 144 -29.81 29.47 -28.92
N THR A 145 -30.32 29.52 -27.68
CA THR A 145 -31.61 30.13 -27.36
C THR A 145 -31.64 31.62 -27.72
N THR A 146 -30.54 32.33 -27.44
CA THR A 146 -30.38 33.75 -27.79
C THR A 146 -30.37 33.97 -29.30
N GLU A 147 -29.68 33.12 -30.07
CA GLU A 147 -29.68 33.20 -31.54
C GLU A 147 -31.05 32.81 -32.15
N ARG A 148 -31.75 31.82 -31.58
CA ARG A 148 -33.16 31.51 -31.94
C ARG A 148 -34.03 32.75 -31.77
N ASP A 149 -33.91 33.46 -30.65
CA ASP A 149 -34.74 34.65 -30.37
C ASP A 149 -34.39 35.82 -31.29
N ALA A 150 -33.11 35.99 -31.65
CA ALA A 150 -32.69 36.92 -32.68
C ALA A 150 -33.24 36.54 -34.07
N ALA A 151 -33.35 35.23 -34.39
CA ALA A 151 -33.98 34.75 -35.61
C ALA A 151 -35.50 34.96 -35.61
N LEU A 152 -36.19 34.71 -34.49
CA LEU A 152 -37.61 34.96 -34.30
C LEU A 152 -37.95 36.46 -34.46
N ALA A 153 -37.14 37.34 -33.88
CA ALA A 153 -37.28 38.79 -34.06
C ALA A 153 -37.13 39.22 -35.53
N LYS A 154 -36.21 38.60 -36.29
CA LYS A 154 -36.06 38.84 -37.74
C LYS A 154 -37.25 38.30 -38.55
N ALA A 155 -37.76 37.11 -38.21
CA ALA A 155 -38.91 36.50 -38.87
C ALA A 155 -40.21 37.30 -38.64
N THR A 156 -40.48 37.69 -37.39
CA THR A 156 -41.68 38.47 -37.01
C THR A 156 -41.68 39.88 -37.61
N THR A 157 -40.52 40.53 -37.72
CA THR A 157 -40.38 41.84 -38.41
C THR A 157 -40.46 41.74 -39.94
N ASN A 158 -40.30 40.54 -40.52
CA ASN A 158 -40.26 40.32 -41.97
C ASN A 158 -41.11 39.09 -42.39
N PRO A 159 -42.43 39.08 -42.14
CA PRO A 159 -43.27 37.88 -42.21
C PRO A 159 -43.37 37.24 -43.61
N ASN A 160 -43.07 38.00 -44.68
CA ASN A 160 -43.08 37.50 -46.06
C ASN A 160 -41.70 36.96 -46.53
N SER A 161 -40.67 37.00 -45.67
CA SER A 161 -39.31 36.60 -46.03
C SER A 161 -39.05 35.12 -45.71
N LYS A 162 -39.14 34.28 -46.74
CA LYS A 162 -38.85 32.84 -46.65
C LYS A 162 -37.51 32.54 -45.94
N ARG A 163 -36.47 33.35 -46.21
CA ARG A 163 -35.14 33.20 -45.59
C ARG A 163 -35.15 33.37 -44.07
N TYR A 164 -35.99 34.26 -43.54
CA TYR A 164 -36.04 34.47 -42.08
C TYR A 164 -36.94 33.46 -41.38
N SER A 165 -38.02 32.99 -42.02
CA SER A 165 -38.79 31.85 -41.49
C SER A 165 -37.96 30.55 -41.49
N GLU A 166 -37.19 30.29 -42.55
CA GLU A 166 -36.32 29.10 -42.63
C GLU A 166 -35.23 29.14 -41.55
N ALA A 167 -34.52 30.26 -41.40
CA ALA A 167 -33.50 30.41 -40.37
C ALA A 167 -34.06 30.27 -38.94
N TYR A 168 -35.30 30.72 -38.68
CA TYR A 168 -35.97 30.48 -37.39
C TYR A 168 -36.24 28.99 -37.17
N THR A 169 -36.85 28.29 -38.15
CA THR A 169 -37.17 26.86 -38.04
C THR A 169 -35.91 25.99 -37.93
N GLU A 170 -34.81 26.35 -38.61
CA GLU A 170 -33.51 25.71 -38.47
C GLU A 170 -32.96 25.87 -37.04
N ALA A 171 -32.98 27.09 -36.49
CA ALA A 171 -32.54 27.35 -35.11
C ALA A 171 -33.42 26.66 -34.05
N GLU A 172 -34.74 26.64 -34.24
CA GLU A 172 -35.70 25.95 -33.36
C GLU A 172 -35.51 24.42 -33.39
N THR A 173 -35.24 23.85 -34.57
CA THR A 173 -34.92 22.42 -34.74
C THR A 173 -33.59 22.06 -34.08
N ALA A 174 -32.55 22.88 -34.26
CA ALA A 174 -31.26 22.71 -33.61
C ALA A 174 -31.38 22.79 -32.09
N LEU A 175 -32.14 23.77 -31.56
CA LEU A 175 -32.37 23.92 -30.12
C LEU A 175 -33.09 22.70 -29.54
N THR A 176 -34.17 22.24 -30.17
CA THR A 176 -34.92 21.05 -29.74
C THR A 176 -34.03 19.79 -29.73
N THR A 177 -33.15 19.65 -30.71
CA THR A 177 -32.21 18.52 -30.82
C THR A 177 -31.14 18.58 -29.72
N ALA A 178 -30.57 19.77 -29.46
CA ALA A 178 -29.59 19.98 -28.41
C ALA A 178 -30.20 19.74 -27.02
N GLN A 179 -31.40 20.27 -26.75
CA GLN A 179 -32.15 20.03 -25.51
C GLN A 179 -32.43 18.55 -25.28
N THR A 180 -32.84 17.81 -26.31
CA THR A 180 -33.06 16.36 -26.21
C THR A 180 -31.77 15.61 -25.84
N SER A 181 -30.63 16.06 -26.36
CA SER A 181 -29.31 15.51 -26.03
C SER A 181 -28.86 15.87 -24.61
N LEU A 182 -29.16 17.08 -24.13
CA LEU A 182 -28.93 17.49 -22.73
C LEU A 182 -29.77 16.65 -21.76
N THR A 183 -31.07 16.50 -21.99
CA THR A 183 -31.93 15.65 -21.14
C THR A 183 -31.50 14.17 -21.14
N SER A 184 -30.96 13.69 -22.26
CA SER A 184 -30.33 12.36 -22.32
C SER A 184 -29.04 12.28 -21.49
N ALA A 185 -28.28 13.37 -21.38
CA ALA A 185 -27.09 13.48 -20.54
C ALA A 185 -27.44 13.47 -19.04
N GLU A 186 -28.36 14.36 -18.62
CA GLU A 186 -28.91 14.45 -17.26
C GLU A 186 -29.46 13.08 -16.81
N THR A 187 -30.28 12.44 -17.65
CA THR A 187 -30.84 11.09 -17.38
C THR A 187 -29.74 10.04 -17.22
N SER A 188 -28.69 10.09 -18.06
CA SER A 188 -27.56 9.16 -17.98
C SER A 188 -26.72 9.39 -16.73
N TYR A 189 -26.54 10.64 -16.31
CA TYR A 189 -25.80 11.01 -15.11
C TYR A 189 -26.53 10.53 -13.85
N ALA A 190 -27.83 10.81 -13.75
CA ALA A 190 -28.67 10.35 -12.65
C ALA A 190 -28.73 8.80 -12.54
N ALA A 191 -28.50 8.09 -13.66
CA ALA A 191 -28.36 6.64 -13.71
C ALA A 191 -26.93 6.11 -13.42
N GLY A 192 -25.99 6.98 -13.04
CA GLY A 192 -24.57 6.63 -12.80
C GLY A 192 -23.77 6.28 -14.06
N SER A 193 -24.31 6.56 -15.25
CA SER A 193 -23.70 6.24 -16.54
C SER A 193 -22.91 7.44 -17.09
N TYR A 194 -21.90 7.89 -16.34
CA TYR A 194 -21.15 9.14 -16.60
C TYR A 194 -20.54 9.22 -18.01
N SER A 195 -19.97 8.13 -18.53
CA SER A 195 -19.47 8.06 -19.91
C SER A 195 -20.57 8.33 -20.96
N SER A 196 -21.79 7.81 -20.73
CA SER A 196 -22.96 8.07 -21.59
C SER A 196 -23.49 9.49 -21.44
N ALA A 197 -23.43 10.05 -20.23
CA ALA A 197 -23.77 11.44 -19.96
C ALA A 197 -22.84 12.41 -20.71
N SER A 198 -21.53 12.26 -20.56
CA SER A 198 -20.51 13.04 -21.26
C SER A 198 -20.66 12.95 -22.79
N THR A 199 -20.95 11.76 -23.33
CA THR A 199 -21.20 11.56 -24.77
C THR A 199 -22.45 12.32 -25.25
N SER A 200 -23.53 12.27 -24.47
CA SER A 200 -24.80 12.93 -24.80
C SER A 200 -24.68 14.46 -24.72
N ALA A 201 -24.00 14.98 -23.70
CA ALA A 201 -23.74 16.40 -23.53
C ALA A 201 -22.81 16.94 -24.63
N THR A 202 -21.74 16.21 -24.99
CA THR A 202 -20.87 16.53 -26.14
C THR A 202 -21.66 16.56 -27.46
N SER A 203 -22.68 15.70 -27.59
CA SER A 203 -23.59 15.70 -28.76
C SER A 203 -24.48 16.95 -28.81
N ALA A 204 -24.94 17.45 -27.65
CA ALA A 204 -25.65 18.74 -27.56
C ALA A 204 -24.75 19.91 -28.00
N VAL A 205 -23.53 20.01 -27.47
CA VAL A 205 -22.53 21.03 -27.87
C VAL A 205 -22.21 20.93 -29.36
N SER A 206 -22.09 19.72 -29.90
CA SER A 206 -21.86 19.49 -31.34
C SER A 206 -23.03 19.99 -32.20
N THR A 207 -24.27 19.82 -31.73
CA THR A 207 -25.47 20.35 -32.40
C THR A 207 -25.49 21.89 -32.40
N VAL A 208 -25.16 22.52 -31.26
CA VAL A 208 -25.04 23.98 -31.14
C VAL A 208 -23.94 24.53 -32.06
N THR A 209 -22.78 23.86 -32.09
CA THR A 209 -21.65 24.22 -32.95
C THR A 209 -22.00 24.08 -34.43
N ALA A 210 -22.73 23.02 -34.81
CA ALA A 210 -23.21 22.81 -36.18
C ALA A 210 -24.24 23.86 -36.63
N ALA A 211 -24.99 24.46 -35.69
CA ALA A 211 -25.84 25.62 -35.94
C ALA A 211 -25.07 26.95 -36.09
N GLY A 212 -23.72 26.92 -36.02
CA GLY A 212 -22.86 28.07 -36.22
C GLY A 212 -22.66 28.96 -34.98
N VAL A 213 -23.15 28.52 -33.81
CA VAL A 213 -23.00 29.27 -32.55
C VAL A 213 -21.66 28.91 -31.90
N SER A 214 -20.81 29.92 -31.70
CA SER A 214 -19.53 29.75 -31.02
C SER A 214 -19.74 29.63 -29.50
N VAL A 215 -19.47 28.45 -28.96
CA VAL A 215 -19.50 28.19 -27.51
C VAL A 215 -18.12 28.56 -26.92
N SER A 216 -18.12 29.31 -25.82
CA SER A 216 -16.91 29.43 -24.98
C SER A 216 -16.85 28.21 -24.07
N ALA A 217 -15.73 27.49 -24.06
CA ALA A 217 -15.55 26.35 -23.15
C ALA A 217 -15.63 26.79 -21.67
N SER A 218 -16.07 25.86 -20.81
CA SER A 218 -16.19 26.04 -19.36
C SER A 218 -14.93 26.59 -18.68
N SER A 219 -15.14 27.13 -17.48
CA SER A 219 -14.10 27.75 -16.67
C SER A 219 -12.88 26.84 -16.47
N SER A 220 -11.70 27.45 -16.32
CA SER A 220 -10.44 26.73 -16.08
C SER A 220 -10.46 25.83 -14.84
N THR A 221 -11.34 26.14 -13.88
CA THR A 221 -11.59 25.35 -12.67
C THR A 221 -12.11 23.94 -13.01
N SER A 222 -13.07 23.86 -13.94
CA SER A 222 -13.68 22.60 -14.39
C SER A 222 -12.69 21.67 -15.09
N THR A 223 -11.82 22.20 -15.96
CA THR A 223 -10.75 21.41 -16.61
C THR A 223 -9.68 20.94 -15.62
N SER A 224 -9.43 21.73 -14.57
CA SER A 224 -8.45 21.37 -13.53
C SER A 224 -8.94 20.17 -12.72
N ALA A 225 -10.21 20.18 -12.27
CA ALA A 225 -10.85 19.08 -11.54
C ALA A 225 -10.71 17.72 -12.25
N VAL A 226 -10.98 17.66 -13.56
CA VAL A 226 -10.85 16.43 -14.37
C VAL A 226 -9.39 15.99 -14.52
N SER A 227 -8.46 16.95 -14.63
CA SER A 227 -7.02 16.68 -14.79
C SER A 227 -6.40 16.13 -13.50
N SER A 228 -6.78 16.68 -12.34
CA SER A 228 -6.36 16.15 -11.04
C SER A 228 -7.03 14.81 -10.74
N ALA A 229 -8.32 14.64 -11.06
CA ALA A 229 -9.05 13.39 -10.83
C ALA A 229 -8.41 12.20 -11.59
N SER A 230 -8.09 12.39 -12.86
CA SER A 230 -7.35 11.41 -13.66
C SER A 230 -5.92 11.17 -13.15
N THR A 231 -5.25 12.20 -12.63
CA THR A 231 -3.92 12.07 -11.99
C THR A 231 -3.99 11.27 -10.68
N ALA A 232 -5.02 11.47 -9.85
CA ALA A 232 -5.23 10.70 -8.63
C ALA A 232 -5.55 9.23 -8.92
N ALA A 233 -6.43 8.96 -9.90
CA ALA A 233 -6.71 7.61 -10.37
C ALA A 233 -5.43 6.89 -10.85
N ALA A 234 -4.61 7.54 -11.68
CA ALA A 234 -3.34 6.96 -12.14
C ALA A 234 -2.34 6.70 -10.98
N SER A 235 -2.30 7.60 -9.99
CA SER A 235 -1.44 7.45 -8.81
C SER A 235 -1.90 6.32 -7.89
N ALA A 236 -3.21 6.18 -7.69
CA ALA A 236 -3.80 5.12 -6.89
C ALA A 236 -3.66 3.74 -7.55
N ARG A 237 -3.82 3.65 -8.88
CA ARG A 237 -3.46 2.43 -9.64
C ARG A 237 -1.99 2.07 -9.48
N THR A 238 -1.08 3.04 -9.59
CA THR A 238 0.36 2.80 -9.38
C THR A 238 0.64 2.26 -7.96
N ALA A 239 -0.02 2.80 -6.94
CA ALA A 239 0.10 2.30 -5.57
C ALA A 239 -0.47 0.88 -5.40
N ALA A 240 -1.57 0.54 -6.09
CA ALA A 240 -2.14 -0.81 -6.09
C ALA A 240 -1.25 -1.83 -6.82
N ASP A 241 -0.73 -1.48 -8.01
CA ASP A 241 0.21 -2.31 -8.78
C ASP A 241 1.50 -2.60 -7.99
N SER A 242 2.06 -1.57 -7.34
CA SER A 242 3.21 -1.72 -6.43
C SER A 242 2.87 -2.50 -5.16
N ALA A 243 1.59 -2.57 -4.76
CA ALA A 243 1.15 -3.39 -3.65
C ALA A 243 1.08 -4.88 -4.00
N ASP A 244 0.73 -5.26 -5.24
CA ASP A 244 0.81 -6.65 -5.73
C ASP A 244 2.26 -7.09 -6.01
N ALA A 245 3.11 -6.16 -6.49
CA ALA A 245 4.52 -6.44 -6.74
C ALA A 245 5.35 -6.70 -5.46
N SER A 246 6.48 -7.39 -5.62
CA SER A 246 7.44 -7.70 -4.54
C SER A 246 8.38 -6.53 -4.21
N VAL A 247 7.78 -5.34 -4.02
CA VAL A 247 8.47 -4.08 -3.68
C VAL A 247 8.69 -3.98 -2.17
N SER A 248 9.68 -3.18 -1.74
CA SER A 248 9.95 -2.89 -0.33
C SER A 248 8.73 -2.24 0.35
N THR A 249 8.46 -2.63 1.60
CA THR A 249 7.39 -2.07 2.45
C THR A 249 7.43 -0.54 2.54
N SER A 250 8.63 0.05 2.51
CA SER A 250 8.81 1.52 2.51
C SER A 250 8.39 2.18 1.20
N THR A 251 8.55 1.50 0.05
CA THR A 251 8.12 2.02 -1.25
C THR A 251 6.60 2.01 -1.33
N LYS A 252 5.98 0.87 -0.95
CA LYS A 252 4.52 0.73 -0.87
C LYS A 252 3.88 1.85 -0.04
N ALA A 253 4.37 2.07 1.18
CA ALA A 253 3.88 3.15 2.04
C ALA A 253 4.01 4.55 1.41
N THR A 254 5.07 4.80 0.64
CA THR A 254 5.29 6.10 -0.04
C THR A 254 4.32 6.30 -1.20
N GLU A 255 4.06 5.26 -1.98
CA GLU A 255 3.11 5.30 -3.11
C GLU A 255 1.67 5.40 -2.60
N THR A 256 1.31 4.65 -1.56
CA THR A 256 0.01 4.74 -0.86
C THR A 256 -0.24 6.15 -0.28
N ALA A 257 0.77 6.77 0.35
CA ALA A 257 0.67 8.15 0.83
C ALA A 257 0.53 9.18 -0.30
N SER A 258 1.21 8.96 -1.43
CA SER A 258 1.12 9.82 -2.62
C SER A 258 -0.27 9.73 -3.26
N ALA A 259 -0.83 8.51 -3.37
CA ALA A 259 -2.19 8.30 -3.83
C ALA A 259 -3.23 8.97 -2.92
N ALA A 260 -3.06 8.88 -1.59
CA ALA A 260 -3.94 9.56 -0.63
C ALA A 260 -3.87 11.09 -0.76
N SER A 261 -2.68 11.67 -0.93
CA SER A 261 -2.51 13.13 -1.14
C SER A 261 -3.17 13.61 -2.43
N ASN A 262 -3.08 12.83 -3.50
CA ASN A 262 -3.74 13.16 -4.76
C ASN A 262 -5.27 13.01 -4.65
N ALA A 263 -5.77 11.99 -3.94
CA ALA A 263 -7.20 11.86 -3.64
C ALA A 263 -7.76 13.03 -2.79
N GLN A 264 -6.97 13.56 -1.85
CA GLN A 264 -7.31 14.77 -1.09
C GLN A 264 -7.41 16.00 -2.01
N THR A 265 -6.43 16.20 -2.90
CA THR A 265 -6.45 17.30 -3.88
C THR A 265 -7.73 17.29 -4.71
N VAL A 266 -8.14 16.13 -5.22
CA VAL A 266 -9.36 15.98 -6.03
C VAL A 266 -10.63 16.18 -5.22
N ALA A 267 -10.69 15.68 -3.98
CA ALA A 267 -11.81 15.94 -3.08
C ALA A 267 -11.95 17.44 -2.77
N ALA A 268 -10.84 18.17 -2.69
CA ALA A 268 -10.82 19.61 -2.50
C ALA A 268 -11.31 20.37 -3.75
N GLU A 269 -10.87 19.98 -4.95
CA GLU A 269 -11.31 20.59 -6.21
C GLU A 269 -12.78 20.31 -6.52
N ALA A 270 -13.26 19.09 -6.25
CA ALA A 270 -14.69 18.75 -6.36
C ALA A 270 -15.55 19.63 -5.44
N ALA A 271 -15.04 19.96 -4.24
CA ALA A 271 -15.69 20.92 -3.35
C ALA A 271 -15.70 22.35 -3.91
N VAL A 272 -14.66 22.78 -4.65
CA VAL A 272 -14.68 24.08 -5.37
C VAL A 272 -15.78 24.10 -6.43
N VAL A 273 -15.97 23.02 -7.21
CA VAL A 273 -17.06 22.91 -8.20
C VAL A 273 -18.43 23.02 -7.52
N THR A 274 -18.64 22.31 -6.40
CA THR A 274 -19.88 22.43 -5.60
C THR A 274 -20.11 23.86 -5.08
N ALA A 275 -19.06 24.56 -4.66
CA ALA A 275 -19.17 25.93 -4.17
C ALA A 275 -19.49 26.93 -5.30
N ASP A 276 -18.95 26.70 -6.50
CA ASP A 276 -19.18 27.54 -7.68
C ASP A 276 -20.64 27.42 -8.18
N GLU A 277 -21.16 26.19 -8.30
CA GLU A 277 -22.57 25.94 -8.63
C GLU A 277 -23.54 26.58 -7.61
N ALA A 278 -23.20 26.55 -6.31
CA ALA A 278 -23.98 27.25 -5.28
C ALA A 278 -23.95 28.78 -5.45
N VAL A 279 -22.82 29.36 -5.87
CA VAL A 279 -22.70 30.79 -6.20
C VAL A 279 -23.53 31.14 -7.44
N GLN A 280 -23.46 30.34 -8.52
CA GLN A 280 -24.26 30.54 -9.73
C GLN A 280 -25.77 30.45 -9.43
N GLY A 281 -26.19 29.51 -8.58
CA GLY A 281 -27.56 29.39 -8.09
C GLY A 281 -28.02 30.60 -7.27
N ALA A 282 -27.19 31.07 -6.33
CA ALA A 282 -27.46 32.27 -5.54
C ALA A 282 -27.53 33.55 -6.41
N GLN A 283 -26.64 33.67 -7.39
CA GLN A 283 -26.61 34.78 -8.36
C GLN A 283 -27.91 34.83 -9.19
N THR A 284 -28.37 33.67 -9.68
CA THR A 284 -29.63 33.56 -10.44
C THR A 284 -30.84 34.04 -9.62
N ILE A 285 -30.88 33.69 -8.33
CA ILE A 285 -31.94 34.14 -7.40
C ILE A 285 -31.83 35.64 -7.12
N TYR A 286 -30.61 36.16 -6.95
CA TYR A 286 -30.37 37.59 -6.79
C TYR A 286 -30.83 38.40 -8.01
N ASP A 287 -30.49 37.98 -9.23
CA ASP A 287 -30.91 38.66 -10.47
C ASP A 287 -32.43 38.61 -10.68
N ALA A 288 -33.08 37.50 -10.31
CA ALA A 288 -34.54 37.39 -10.29
C ALA A 288 -35.16 38.36 -9.27
N ALA A 289 -34.63 38.45 -8.05
CA ALA A 289 -35.09 39.38 -7.02
C ALA A 289 -34.90 40.85 -7.44
N VAL A 290 -33.75 41.19 -8.04
CA VAL A 290 -33.46 42.53 -8.59
C VAL A 290 -34.42 42.87 -9.74
N THR A 291 -34.74 41.91 -10.60
CA THR A 291 -35.71 42.09 -11.69
C THR A 291 -37.12 42.34 -11.16
N ALA A 292 -37.56 41.57 -10.16
CA ALA A 292 -38.84 41.78 -9.49
C ALA A 292 -38.92 43.16 -8.81
N TYR A 293 -37.86 43.58 -8.10
CA TYR A 293 -37.79 44.90 -7.48
C TYR A 293 -37.77 46.04 -8.51
N LYS A 294 -37.09 45.89 -9.66
CA LYS A 294 -37.13 46.88 -10.75
C LYS A 294 -38.54 47.05 -11.34
N ALA A 295 -39.35 45.99 -11.37
CA ALA A 295 -40.73 46.04 -11.85
C ALA A 295 -41.68 46.77 -10.87
N ASP A 296 -41.36 46.80 -9.58
CA ASP A 296 -42.11 47.49 -8.53
C ASP A 296 -41.19 47.95 -7.39
N PRO A 297 -40.56 49.12 -7.53
CA PRO A 297 -39.60 49.63 -6.55
C PRO A 297 -40.22 50.09 -5.23
N THR A 298 -41.55 50.13 -5.14
CA THR A 298 -42.28 50.55 -3.93
C THR A 298 -42.59 49.41 -2.97
N ASP A 299 -42.41 48.16 -3.40
CA ASP A 299 -42.67 46.98 -2.59
C ASP A 299 -41.49 46.66 -1.66
N ALA A 300 -41.69 46.93 -0.37
CA ALA A 300 -40.73 46.64 0.69
C ALA A 300 -40.38 45.14 0.80
N THR A 301 -41.27 44.23 0.38
CA THR A 301 -40.98 42.78 0.39
C THR A 301 -39.99 42.40 -0.72
N LYS A 302 -40.12 43.01 -1.91
CA LYS A 302 -39.18 42.83 -3.02
C LYS A 302 -37.82 43.45 -2.68
N GLN A 303 -37.80 44.60 -2.02
CA GLN A 303 -36.56 45.20 -1.49
C GLN A 303 -35.88 44.29 -0.45
N ALA A 304 -36.64 43.73 0.49
CA ALA A 304 -36.12 42.78 1.47
C ALA A 304 -35.55 41.53 0.79
N ALA A 305 -36.25 40.97 -0.20
CA ALA A 305 -35.77 39.81 -0.97
C ALA A 305 -34.41 40.07 -1.64
N VAL A 306 -34.20 41.25 -2.25
CA VAL A 306 -32.89 41.64 -2.81
C VAL A 306 -31.81 41.69 -1.73
N SER A 307 -32.09 42.24 -0.55
CA SER A 307 -31.11 42.31 0.54
C SER A 307 -30.73 40.92 1.09
N THR A 308 -31.70 40.00 1.18
CA THR A 308 -31.48 38.62 1.61
C THR A 308 -30.67 37.84 0.56
N ALA A 309 -31.06 37.92 -0.72
CA ALA A 309 -30.34 37.29 -1.82
C ALA A 309 -28.90 37.80 -1.95
N SER A 310 -28.68 39.12 -1.81
CA SER A 310 -27.34 39.72 -1.81
C SER A 310 -26.47 39.21 -0.65
N THR A 311 -27.05 39.03 0.55
CA THR A 311 -26.31 38.52 1.71
C THR A 311 -25.93 37.04 1.53
N ALA A 312 -26.85 36.24 0.98
CA ALA A 312 -26.58 34.84 0.65
C ALA A 312 -25.50 34.70 -0.43
N LEU A 313 -25.58 35.49 -1.51
CA LEU A 313 -24.57 35.54 -2.57
C LEU A 313 -23.18 35.86 -2.02
N SER A 314 -23.01 36.96 -1.28
CA SER A 314 -21.69 37.32 -0.72
C SER A 314 -21.16 36.32 0.31
N THR A 315 -22.05 35.60 0.99
CA THR A 315 -21.65 34.48 1.86
C THR A 315 -21.14 33.29 1.03
N ALA A 316 -21.84 32.95 -0.06
CA ALA A 316 -21.43 31.89 -0.99
C ALA A 316 -20.12 32.24 -1.72
N GLU A 317 -19.93 33.48 -2.17
CA GLU A 317 -18.68 33.97 -2.79
C GLU A 317 -17.49 33.86 -1.83
N THR A 318 -17.69 34.24 -0.57
CA THR A 318 -16.65 34.13 0.49
C THR A 318 -16.31 32.67 0.76
N ALA A 319 -17.33 31.79 0.79
CA ALA A 319 -17.15 30.36 0.96
C ALA A 319 -16.43 29.71 -0.24
N LEU A 320 -16.77 30.09 -1.48
CA LEU A 320 -16.05 29.68 -2.69
C LEU A 320 -14.57 30.09 -2.62
N SER A 321 -14.26 31.34 -2.30
CA SER A 321 -12.87 31.81 -2.13
C SER A 321 -12.10 31.02 -1.06
N THR A 322 -12.78 30.65 0.02
CA THR A 322 -12.21 29.78 1.08
C THR A 322 -11.95 28.37 0.55
N ALA A 323 -12.90 27.78 -0.20
CA ALA A 323 -12.75 26.46 -0.81
C ALA A 323 -11.59 26.43 -1.82
N THR A 324 -11.47 27.44 -2.68
CA THR A 324 -10.36 27.57 -3.65
C THR A 324 -9.01 27.68 -2.94
N THR A 325 -8.94 28.45 -1.85
CA THR A 325 -7.71 28.59 -1.05
C THR A 325 -7.32 27.27 -0.38
N ALA A 326 -8.29 26.56 0.19
CA ALA A 326 -8.08 25.25 0.81
C ALA A 326 -7.61 24.21 -0.23
N ALA A 327 -8.26 24.16 -1.40
CA ALA A 327 -7.87 23.28 -2.52
C ALA A 327 -6.45 23.56 -3.02
N ALA A 328 -6.06 24.84 -3.18
CA ALA A 328 -4.69 25.21 -3.55
C ALA A 328 -3.62 24.78 -2.51
N SER A 329 -4.04 24.46 -1.28
CA SER A 329 -3.17 23.92 -0.22
C SER A 329 -3.31 22.40 0.01
N GLY A 330 -4.20 21.71 -0.73
CA GLY A 330 -4.51 20.29 -0.54
C GLY A 330 -5.42 19.98 0.66
N ASP A 331 -5.96 20.99 1.36
CA ASP A 331 -6.84 20.79 2.51
C ASP A 331 -8.28 20.49 2.07
N ALA A 332 -8.52 19.23 1.74
CA ALA A 332 -9.83 18.70 1.37
C ALA A 332 -10.90 18.93 2.46
N SER A 333 -10.53 18.82 3.74
CA SER A 333 -11.48 18.98 4.85
C SER A 333 -11.99 20.41 4.96
N SER A 334 -11.11 21.40 4.86
CA SER A 334 -11.52 22.82 4.83
C SER A 334 -12.27 23.15 3.54
N ALA A 335 -11.87 22.60 2.39
CA ALA A 335 -12.55 22.82 1.11
C ALA A 335 -13.99 22.30 1.12
N ILE A 336 -14.21 21.06 1.58
CA ILE A 336 -15.55 20.45 1.71
C ILE A 336 -16.43 21.23 2.69
N THR A 337 -15.85 21.69 3.82
CA THR A 337 -16.57 22.50 4.81
C THR A 337 -16.99 23.86 4.26
N ALA A 338 -16.12 24.49 3.49
CA ALA A 338 -16.43 25.75 2.79
C ALA A 338 -17.51 25.55 1.71
N ALA A 339 -17.44 24.48 0.91
CA ALA A 339 -18.47 24.16 -0.09
C ALA A 339 -19.85 23.91 0.54
N ALA A 340 -19.92 23.16 1.65
CA ALA A 340 -21.16 22.99 2.40
C ALA A 340 -21.74 24.32 2.93
N SER A 341 -20.86 25.28 3.27
CA SER A 341 -21.26 26.63 3.68
C SER A 341 -21.84 27.45 2.52
N ALA A 342 -21.27 27.34 1.31
CA ALA A 342 -21.80 27.97 0.10
C ALA A 342 -23.19 27.42 -0.26
N VAL A 343 -23.37 26.09 -0.26
CA VAL A 343 -24.66 25.43 -0.48
C VAL A 343 -25.68 25.85 0.58
N THR A 344 -25.29 25.95 1.86
CA THR A 344 -26.18 26.42 2.94
C THR A 344 -26.63 27.86 2.73
N ALA A 345 -25.75 28.74 2.25
CA ALA A 345 -26.10 30.12 1.91
C ALA A 345 -27.09 30.18 0.75
N ALA A 346 -26.82 29.47 -0.36
CA ALA A 346 -27.70 29.44 -1.53
C ALA A 346 -29.09 28.85 -1.21
N THR A 347 -29.13 27.70 -0.52
CA THR A 347 -30.39 27.03 -0.14
C THR A 347 -31.25 27.90 0.78
N SER A 348 -30.64 28.75 1.62
CA SER A 348 -31.38 29.70 2.48
C SER A 348 -32.25 30.71 1.71
N VAL A 349 -31.96 30.95 0.43
CA VAL A 349 -32.74 31.84 -0.47
C VAL A 349 -33.56 31.09 -1.51
N GLY A 350 -33.70 29.77 -1.38
CA GLY A 350 -34.57 28.94 -2.21
C GLY A 350 -33.88 28.25 -3.39
N TYR A 351 -32.54 28.23 -3.45
CA TYR A 351 -31.82 27.35 -4.35
C TYR A 351 -32.11 25.89 -3.98
N ALA A 352 -32.49 25.08 -4.96
CA ALA A 352 -32.49 23.63 -4.83
C ALA A 352 -31.13 23.12 -5.33
N GLU A 353 -30.34 22.51 -4.43
CA GLU A 353 -29.08 21.84 -4.83
C GLU A 353 -29.40 20.77 -5.86
N ASP A 354 -28.66 20.76 -6.97
CA ASP A 354 -28.80 19.73 -7.98
C ASP A 354 -28.48 18.36 -7.36
N ALA A 355 -29.20 17.32 -7.76
CA ALA A 355 -28.92 15.94 -7.34
C ALA A 355 -27.49 15.54 -7.72
N ASP A 356 -26.97 16.08 -8.82
CA ASP A 356 -25.68 15.76 -9.38
C ASP A 356 -24.53 16.44 -8.61
N VAL A 357 -24.77 17.67 -8.15
CA VAL A 357 -23.88 18.41 -7.22
C VAL A 357 -23.89 17.77 -5.83
N THR A 358 -25.07 17.34 -5.36
CA THR A 358 -25.22 16.59 -4.10
C THR A 358 -24.43 15.27 -4.14
N ALA A 359 -24.49 14.55 -5.27
CA ALA A 359 -23.72 13.34 -5.50
C ALA A 359 -22.22 13.62 -5.49
N LEU A 360 -21.75 14.64 -6.23
CA LEU A 360 -20.34 15.05 -6.27
C LEU A 360 -19.78 15.35 -4.87
N ARG A 361 -20.49 16.16 -4.07
CA ARG A 361 -20.12 16.50 -2.69
C ARG A 361 -20.06 15.27 -1.77
N THR A 362 -20.96 14.31 -1.99
CA THR A 362 -20.98 13.03 -1.25
C THR A 362 -19.76 12.19 -1.61
N THR A 363 -19.44 12.04 -2.90
CA THR A 363 -18.25 11.34 -3.40
C THR A 363 -16.97 11.97 -2.85
N ALA A 364 -16.83 13.31 -2.91
CA ALA A 364 -15.69 14.04 -2.37
C ALA A 364 -15.49 13.80 -0.84
N THR A 365 -16.59 13.75 -0.08
CA THR A 365 -16.56 13.44 1.36
C THR A 365 -16.05 12.02 1.61
N ILE A 366 -16.52 11.05 0.81
CA ILE A 366 -16.06 9.65 0.88
C ILE A 366 -14.55 9.58 0.56
N LEU A 367 -14.08 10.18 -0.54
CA LEU A 367 -12.66 10.20 -0.88
C LEU A 367 -11.79 10.78 0.24
N ASN A 368 -12.17 11.93 0.81
CA ASN A 368 -11.40 12.56 1.89
C ASN A 368 -11.29 11.64 3.12
N SER A 369 -12.39 10.96 3.48
CA SER A 369 -12.40 10.00 4.59
C SER A 369 -11.49 8.78 4.31
N THR A 370 -11.57 8.21 3.11
CA THR A 370 -10.75 7.08 2.66
C THR A 370 -9.27 7.46 2.61
N ALA A 371 -8.93 8.62 2.05
CA ALA A 371 -7.56 9.12 1.98
C ALA A 371 -6.96 9.41 3.36
N THR A 372 -7.77 9.88 4.32
CA THR A 372 -7.35 10.08 5.71
C THR A 372 -7.01 8.75 6.40
N SER A 373 -7.83 7.70 6.22
CA SER A 373 -7.51 6.34 6.71
C SER A 373 -6.22 5.81 6.05
N THR A 374 -6.14 5.91 4.73
CA THR A 374 -5.00 5.48 3.91
C THR A 374 -3.68 6.15 4.35
N THR A 375 -3.72 7.44 4.70
CA THR A 375 -2.55 8.18 5.22
C THR A 375 -2.11 7.66 6.60
N THR A 376 -3.07 7.32 7.46
CA THR A 376 -2.82 6.75 8.79
C THR A 376 -2.15 5.38 8.64
N GLU A 377 -2.71 4.50 7.81
CA GLU A 377 -2.21 3.14 7.55
C GLU A 377 -0.81 3.15 6.90
N ALA A 378 -0.52 4.08 5.99
CA ALA A 378 0.82 4.25 5.41
C ALA A 378 1.85 4.70 6.47
N THR A 379 1.43 5.52 7.43
CA THR A 379 2.28 5.97 8.56
C THR A 379 2.56 4.83 9.53
N GLU A 380 1.56 4.01 9.85
CA GLU A 380 1.73 2.79 10.64
C GLU A 380 2.67 1.79 9.95
N THR A 381 2.46 1.55 8.64
CA THR A 381 3.30 0.68 7.80
C THR A 381 4.77 1.12 7.81
N THR A 382 5.02 2.43 7.70
CA THR A 382 6.38 3.01 7.78
C THR A 382 7.01 2.80 9.16
N THR A 383 6.20 2.91 10.22
CA THR A 383 6.63 2.69 11.61
C THR A 383 6.98 1.21 11.84
N ALA A 384 6.15 0.27 11.36
CA ALA A 384 6.41 -1.16 11.45
C ALA A 384 7.63 -1.60 10.64
N ALA A 385 7.85 -1.03 9.44
CA ALA A 385 9.06 -1.27 8.64
C ALA A 385 10.32 -0.81 9.40
N THR A 386 10.28 0.38 10.02
CA THR A 386 11.39 0.92 10.82
C THR A 386 11.66 0.05 12.07
N ALA A 387 10.61 -0.40 12.76
CA ALA A 387 10.72 -1.33 13.89
C ALA A 387 11.28 -2.70 13.48
N THR A 388 10.92 -3.19 12.29
CA THR A 388 11.46 -4.43 11.71
C THR A 388 12.95 -4.31 11.41
N GLU A 389 13.39 -3.19 10.81
CA GLU A 389 14.82 -2.94 10.57
C GLU A 389 15.61 -2.82 11.89
N ALA A 390 15.03 -2.19 12.93
CA ALA A 390 15.61 -2.15 14.26
C ALA A 390 15.73 -3.55 14.89
N ALA A 391 14.68 -4.37 14.84
CA ALA A 391 14.70 -5.75 15.37
C ALA A 391 15.72 -6.64 14.64
N PHE A 392 15.87 -6.49 13.31
CA PHE A 392 16.93 -7.19 12.55
C PHE A 392 18.33 -6.70 12.93
N LYS A 393 18.53 -5.38 13.11
CA LYS A 393 19.79 -4.82 13.61
C LYS A 393 20.12 -5.36 15.00
N ASP A 394 19.14 -5.44 15.90
CA ASP A 394 19.32 -5.97 17.25
C ASP A 394 19.68 -7.46 17.24
N SER A 395 18.94 -8.31 16.51
CA SER A 395 19.29 -9.75 16.34
C SER A 395 20.69 -9.95 15.73
N ALA A 396 21.04 -9.14 14.71
CA ALA A 396 22.36 -9.18 14.08
C ALA A 396 23.49 -8.62 14.99
N SER A 397 23.17 -7.67 15.87
CA SER A 397 24.14 -7.01 16.75
C SER A 397 24.63 -7.88 17.89
N ILE A 398 23.88 -8.91 18.31
CA ILE A 398 24.31 -9.87 19.33
C ILE A 398 25.50 -10.66 18.76
N PRO A 399 26.75 -10.35 19.18
CA PRO A 399 27.93 -10.97 18.59
C PRO A 399 27.96 -12.44 18.99
N ASN A 400 28.69 -13.27 18.24
CA ASN A 400 28.95 -14.64 18.64
C ASN A 400 29.87 -14.65 19.87
N MET A 401 29.29 -14.49 21.06
CA MET A 401 29.98 -14.42 22.35
C MET A 401 30.42 -15.82 22.77
N ALA A 402 31.42 -16.33 22.05
CA ALA A 402 32.13 -17.55 22.34
C ALA A 402 33.00 -17.36 23.60
N LEU A 403 32.37 -17.49 24.78
CA LEU A 403 33.14 -17.51 26.03
C LEU A 403 33.99 -18.79 26.06
N ASN A 404 35.29 -18.62 26.30
CA ASN A 404 36.21 -19.72 26.51
C ASN A 404 36.09 -20.17 27.98
N PHE A 405 35.57 -21.38 28.20
CA PHE A 405 35.43 -21.97 29.54
C PHE A 405 36.71 -22.70 29.97
N GLY A 406 37.58 -23.01 29.02
CA GLY A 406 38.90 -23.54 29.30
C GLY A 406 39.57 -24.28 28.15
N THR A 407 40.89 -24.42 28.25
CA THR A 407 41.70 -25.28 27.38
C THR A 407 41.66 -26.72 27.87
N VAL A 408 41.31 -27.66 26.98
CA VAL A 408 41.56 -29.09 27.19
C VAL A 408 42.89 -29.45 26.54
N LYS A 409 43.78 -30.09 27.31
CA LYS A 409 45.02 -30.68 26.79
C LYS A 409 44.92 -32.20 26.92
N PHE A 410 45.08 -32.90 25.81
CA PHE A 410 45.12 -34.37 25.77
C PHE A 410 46.54 -34.81 25.41
N ASN A 411 47.17 -35.57 26.30
CA ASN A 411 48.50 -36.13 26.06
C ASN A 411 48.38 -37.54 25.45
N LEU A 412 48.78 -37.68 24.18
CA LEU A 412 48.64 -38.91 23.40
C LEU A 412 49.50 -40.07 23.90
N LYS A 413 50.63 -39.79 24.55
CA LYS A 413 51.56 -40.80 25.11
C LYS A 413 51.06 -41.41 26.42
N THR A 414 50.35 -40.63 27.24
CA THR A 414 49.93 -41.04 28.60
C THR A 414 48.43 -41.27 28.72
N GLY A 415 47.62 -40.82 27.74
CA GLY A 415 46.16 -40.84 27.82
C GLY A 415 45.57 -39.83 28.82
N ALA A 416 46.40 -38.98 29.43
CA ALA A 416 45.97 -38.02 30.43
C ALA A 416 45.23 -36.83 29.78
N LEU A 417 44.05 -36.52 30.32
CA LEU A 417 43.27 -35.32 30.03
C LEU A 417 43.55 -34.25 31.09
N TYR A 418 43.68 -33.00 30.67
CA TYR A 418 43.78 -31.84 31.55
C TYR A 418 42.76 -30.78 31.11
N PHE A 419 42.16 -30.07 32.06
CA PHE A 419 41.29 -28.90 31.81
C PHE A 419 41.81 -27.73 32.63
N ASN A 420 42.10 -26.60 31.99
CA ASN A 420 42.71 -25.42 32.62
C ASN A 420 43.95 -25.77 33.47
N GLY A 421 44.82 -26.63 32.93
CA GLY A 421 46.06 -27.10 33.57
C GLY A 421 45.88 -28.12 34.69
N LYS A 422 44.65 -28.42 35.14
CA LYS A 422 44.39 -29.44 36.17
C LYS A 422 44.10 -30.81 35.53
N PRO A 423 44.68 -31.91 36.02
CA PRO A 423 44.40 -33.24 35.49
C PRO A 423 42.94 -33.65 35.74
N LEU A 424 42.28 -34.15 34.69
CA LEU A 424 40.96 -34.77 34.74
C LEU A 424 41.07 -36.23 35.20
N ASN A 425 41.69 -36.47 36.35
CA ASN A 425 41.66 -37.80 36.94
C ASN A 425 41.73 -37.77 38.47
N ASP A 426 40.63 -38.20 39.09
CA ASP A 426 40.57 -39.35 40.01
C ASP A 426 39.18 -39.41 40.67
N THR A 427 38.56 -38.25 40.94
CA THR A 427 37.22 -38.17 41.56
C THR A 427 36.11 -38.55 40.57
N VAL A 428 36.12 -38.01 39.35
CA VAL A 428 35.05 -38.22 38.34
C VAL A 428 35.05 -39.65 37.80
N SER A 429 36.22 -40.25 37.63
CA SER A 429 36.41 -41.64 37.20
C SER A 429 35.90 -42.63 38.26
N LEU A 430 36.09 -42.35 39.54
CA LEU A 430 35.47 -43.08 40.65
C LEU A 430 33.94 -42.91 40.67
N GLU A 431 33.44 -41.68 40.52
CA GLU A 431 32.00 -41.39 40.54
C GLU A 431 31.25 -42.02 39.34
N MET A 432 31.87 -42.06 38.16
CA MET A 432 31.35 -42.78 36.99
C MET A 432 31.39 -44.30 37.19
N ALA A 433 32.45 -44.83 37.82
CA ALA A 433 32.53 -46.26 38.14
C ALA A 433 31.47 -46.66 39.19
N GLU A 434 31.20 -45.81 40.17
CA GLU A 434 30.15 -46.00 41.17
C GLU A 434 28.75 -45.92 40.53
N LYS A 435 28.49 -44.94 39.66
CA LYS A 435 27.23 -44.85 38.90
C LYS A 435 27.02 -46.04 37.95
N CYS A 436 28.04 -46.48 37.19
CA CYS A 436 27.96 -47.73 36.41
C CYS A 436 27.71 -48.96 37.31
N ARG A 437 28.32 -49.04 38.50
CA ARG A 437 28.05 -50.12 39.48
C ARG A 437 26.63 -50.08 40.02
N ALA A 438 26.10 -48.91 40.37
CA ALA A 438 24.73 -48.73 40.84
C ALA A 438 23.71 -49.16 39.77
N ILE A 439 23.92 -48.75 38.51
CA ILE A 439 23.09 -49.17 37.36
C ILE A 439 23.14 -50.69 37.16
N MET A 440 24.31 -51.33 37.32
CA MET A 440 24.46 -52.78 37.19
C MET A 440 23.94 -53.59 38.39
N LYS A 441 23.70 -52.94 39.55
CA LYS A 441 23.24 -53.59 40.79
C LYS A 441 21.72 -53.46 41.02
N LYS A 442 21.04 -52.59 40.27
CA LYS A 442 19.58 -52.35 40.38
C LYS A 442 18.73 -53.36 39.59
N ASP A 443 19.35 -54.17 38.74
CA ASP A 443 18.73 -55.23 37.93
C ASP A 443 19.11 -56.65 38.45
N ARG A 444 19.08 -56.90 39.76
CA ARG A 444 19.40 -58.21 40.34
C ARG A 444 18.50 -58.57 41.53
#